data_AF-I0EQW6-F1
#
_entry.id   AF-I0EQW6-F1
#
_cell.length_a   1.000
_cell.length_b   1.000
_cell.length_c   1.000
_cell.angle_alpha   90.00
_cell.angle_beta   90.00
_cell.angle_gamma   90.00
#
_symmetry.space_group_name_H-M   'P 1'
#
loop_
_entity.id
_entity.type
_entity.pdbx_description
1 polymer ?
#
loop_
_entity_poly.entity_id
_entity_poly.type
_entity_poly.pdbx_seq_one_letter_code
_entity_poly.pdbx_strand_id
1 'polypeptide(L)'
;MIEIPLPLTSISGKVRVKIRDAFSDYGISTATRKIPFSLKHYIEWQIGYDVPIKDKEKFELTTLKAEKFHFLGANGKMKTLYELSEIIYYAKQMGLIMYGELRLIYDFLQNYKAPFLEKQYFPSRKPHIRIQQSPYNDYNHRPFYYIDFNNRVQNSVPHMDLHNQLPFNDSRLYYDIYADTYPTLIYPFSDNHCIEVTMKPQQYGSKIQPMLYYCFPITDLMPEYYSPQYIIENGISKHYLLDRQADEKEHALLTINNISIFLEMLKIFGLLSQAHHQDVLHILEKILEN
;
A
#
# COMPACT_ATOMS: atom_id res chain seq x y z
N MET A 1 11.02 -10.45 -21.34
CA MET A 1 10.90 -9.36 -20.35
C MET A 1 9.43 -9.20 -20.01
N ILE A 2 9.07 -8.95 -18.75
CA ILE A 2 7.68 -8.63 -18.35
C ILE A 2 7.64 -7.14 -18.04
N GLU A 3 6.75 -6.41 -18.72
CA GLU A 3 6.59 -4.97 -18.59
C GLU A 3 5.15 -4.66 -18.20
N ILE A 4 4.97 -3.73 -17.26
CA ILE A 4 3.67 -3.38 -16.72
C ILE A 4 3.45 -1.88 -16.84
N PRO A 5 2.45 -1.40 -17.60
CA PRO A 5 2.11 0.01 -17.64
C PRO A 5 1.43 0.42 -16.33
N LEU A 6 1.97 1.47 -15.72
CA LEU A 6 1.50 2.03 -14.45
C LEU A 6 1.08 3.49 -14.65
N PRO A 7 -0.14 3.89 -14.25
CA PRO A 7 -0.61 5.25 -14.39
C PRO A 7 0.09 6.19 -13.40
N LEU A 8 0.59 7.33 -13.89
CA LEU A 8 1.26 8.35 -13.06
C LEU A 8 0.34 9.45 -12.56
N THR A 9 -0.86 9.60 -13.15
CA THR A 9 -1.81 10.68 -12.82
C THR A 9 -3.06 10.21 -12.10
N SER A 10 -3.23 8.91 -11.85
CA SER A 10 -4.42 8.38 -11.18
C SER A 10 -4.31 8.55 -9.67
N ILE A 11 -5.25 9.29 -9.08
CA ILE A 11 -5.29 9.56 -7.63
C ILE A 11 -6.17 8.59 -6.85
N SER A 12 -7.12 7.92 -7.51
CA SER A 12 -8.13 7.05 -6.88
C SER A 12 -7.96 5.57 -7.23
N GLY A 13 -6.88 5.20 -7.91
CA GLY A 13 -6.58 3.82 -8.31
C GLY A 13 -5.81 3.00 -7.26
N LYS A 14 -5.47 1.76 -7.65
CA LYS A 14 -4.57 0.86 -6.92
C LYS A 14 -3.11 1.33 -6.95
N VAL A 15 -2.72 2.02 -8.01
CA VAL A 15 -1.38 2.57 -8.19
C VAL A 15 -1.44 4.07 -7.92
N ARG A 16 -0.54 4.58 -7.09
CA ARG A 16 -0.47 5.98 -6.70
C ARG A 16 0.98 6.42 -6.64
N VAL A 17 1.24 7.68 -7.02
CA VAL A 17 2.53 8.31 -6.77
C VAL A 17 2.46 9.07 -5.45
N LYS A 18 3.45 8.84 -4.61
CA LYS A 18 3.56 9.47 -3.28
C LYS A 18 4.98 9.97 -3.04
N ILE A 19 5.15 10.77 -1.99
CA ILE A 19 6.42 11.34 -1.54
C ILE A 19 6.72 10.86 -0.12
N ARG A 20 7.96 10.44 0.13
CA ARG A 20 8.50 10.18 1.49
C ARG A 20 10.03 10.34 1.51
N ASP A 21 10.59 10.52 2.70
CA ASP A 21 12.05 10.61 2.89
C ASP A 21 12.67 9.23 3.21
N ALA A 22 12.03 8.44 4.06
CA ALA A 22 12.41 7.05 4.36
C ALA A 22 11.21 6.11 4.33
N PHE A 23 11.44 4.79 4.30
CA PHE A 23 10.37 3.79 4.34
C PHE A 23 9.51 3.85 5.60
N SER A 24 10.10 4.23 6.72
CA SER A 24 9.38 4.41 7.99
C SER A 24 8.43 5.60 7.98
N ASP A 25 8.58 6.53 7.04
CA ASP A 25 7.81 7.75 7.00
C ASP A 25 6.47 7.53 6.29
N TYR A 26 5.49 8.33 6.72
CA TYR A 26 4.18 8.29 6.11
C TYR A 26 4.22 8.85 4.68
N GLY A 27 3.75 8.07 3.71
CA GLY A 27 3.67 8.49 2.31
C GLY A 27 2.62 9.57 2.07
N ILE A 28 3.05 10.73 1.59
CA ILE A 28 2.19 11.88 1.28
C ILE A 28 1.76 11.83 -0.19
N SER A 29 0.46 11.96 -0.45
CA SER A 29 -0.06 12.06 -1.83
C SER A 29 0.51 13.29 -2.55
N THR A 30 0.88 13.14 -3.81
CA THR A 30 1.41 14.24 -4.63
C THR A 30 0.54 14.49 -5.87
N ALA A 31 0.43 15.77 -6.25
CA ALA A 31 -0.25 16.17 -7.49
C ALA A 31 0.77 16.17 -8.64
N THR A 32 0.99 15.01 -9.25
CA THR A 32 2.06 14.77 -10.25
C THR A 32 2.00 15.68 -11.48
N ARG A 33 0.81 16.18 -11.84
CA ARG A 33 0.61 17.17 -12.91
C ARG A 33 0.99 18.61 -12.55
N LYS A 34 1.33 18.88 -11.29
CA LYS A 34 1.64 20.22 -10.76
C LYS A 34 2.98 20.28 -10.05
N ILE A 35 3.40 19.16 -9.45
CA ILE A 35 4.65 19.04 -8.71
C ILE A 35 5.61 18.23 -9.57
N PRO A 36 6.78 18.77 -9.93
CA PRO A 36 7.80 18.02 -10.65
C PRO A 36 8.27 16.80 -9.84
N PHE A 37 8.53 15.69 -10.52
CA PHE A 37 9.05 14.49 -9.88
C PHE A 37 10.46 14.72 -9.34
N SER A 38 10.77 14.03 -8.25
CA SER A 38 12.05 14.07 -7.54
C SER A 38 12.39 12.69 -7.00
N LEU A 39 13.60 12.51 -6.47
CA LEU A 39 14.04 11.23 -5.87
C LEU A 39 13.19 10.79 -4.66
N LYS A 40 12.42 11.70 -4.05
CA LYS A 40 11.49 11.38 -2.96
C LYS A 40 10.19 10.74 -3.45
N HIS A 41 9.92 10.80 -4.76
CA HIS A 41 8.72 10.22 -5.34
C HIS A 41 8.87 8.71 -5.49
N TYR A 42 7.84 7.99 -5.07
CA TYR A 42 7.76 6.54 -5.17
C TYR A 42 6.37 6.11 -5.64
N ILE A 43 6.29 4.91 -6.19
CA ILE A 43 5.04 4.24 -6.54
C ILE A 43 4.59 3.43 -5.34
N GLU A 44 3.36 3.66 -4.89
CA GLU A 44 2.62 2.76 -4.01
C GLU A 44 1.62 1.98 -4.87
N TRP A 45 1.86 0.68 -5.05
CA TRP A 45 0.97 -0.19 -5.79
C TRP A 45 0.29 -1.18 -4.86
N GLN A 46 -1.01 -0.97 -4.61
CA GLN A 46 -1.87 -1.94 -3.96
C GLN A 46 -2.19 -3.11 -4.89
N ILE A 47 -1.18 -3.96 -5.12
CA ILE A 47 -1.24 -5.11 -6.01
C ILE A 47 -2.20 -6.17 -5.47
N GLY A 48 -2.98 -6.79 -6.35
CA GLY A 48 -3.80 -7.97 -6.08
C GLY A 48 -3.19 -9.22 -6.71
N TYR A 49 -3.85 -10.36 -6.52
CA TYR A 49 -3.39 -11.65 -7.02
C TYR A 49 -4.48 -12.46 -7.73
N ASP A 50 -5.72 -11.97 -7.77
CA ASP A 50 -6.83 -12.67 -8.42
C ASP A 50 -7.92 -11.70 -8.89
N VAL A 51 -8.85 -12.24 -9.68
CA VAL A 51 -10.08 -11.54 -10.08
C VAL A 51 -11.26 -12.51 -10.17
N PRO A 52 -12.47 -12.14 -9.68
CA PRO A 52 -13.67 -12.94 -9.87
C PRO A 52 -14.11 -12.98 -11.33
N ILE A 53 -14.38 -14.17 -11.88
CA ILE A 53 -14.78 -14.33 -13.29
C ILE A 53 -16.16 -13.71 -13.62
N LYS A 54 -17.00 -13.49 -12.59
CA LYS A 54 -18.32 -12.86 -12.72
C LYS A 54 -18.23 -11.33 -12.78
N ASP A 55 -17.12 -10.73 -12.35
CA ASP A 55 -16.86 -9.30 -12.43
C ASP A 55 -16.30 -9.00 -13.82
N LYS A 56 -17.19 -8.82 -14.81
CA LYS A 56 -16.82 -8.73 -16.23
C LYS A 56 -15.76 -7.67 -16.48
N GLU A 57 -15.92 -6.48 -15.91
CA GLU A 57 -14.97 -5.36 -16.13
C GLU A 57 -13.56 -5.72 -15.68
N LYS A 58 -13.41 -6.37 -14.52
CA LYS A 58 -12.08 -6.77 -14.03
C LYS A 58 -11.57 -8.03 -14.72
N PHE A 59 -12.44 -8.97 -15.06
CA PHE A 59 -12.07 -10.19 -15.77
C PHE A 59 -11.51 -9.88 -17.17
N GLU A 60 -11.95 -8.78 -17.80
CA GLU A 60 -11.36 -8.32 -19.06
C GLU A 60 -9.90 -7.85 -18.92
N LEU A 61 -9.46 -7.46 -17.71
CA LEU A 61 -8.10 -6.94 -17.47
C LEU A 61 -7.04 -8.03 -17.41
N THR A 62 -7.40 -9.28 -17.12
CA THR A 62 -6.45 -10.40 -17.14
C THR A 62 -6.35 -11.01 -18.53
N THR A 63 -5.17 -11.49 -18.89
CA THR A 63 -4.96 -12.28 -20.11
C THR A 63 -5.25 -13.78 -19.90
N LEU A 64 -5.32 -14.24 -18.64
CA LEU A 64 -5.48 -15.65 -18.25
C LEU A 64 -6.95 -16.05 -18.07
N LYS A 65 -7.73 -15.94 -19.17
CA LYS A 65 -9.19 -16.16 -19.19
C LYS A 65 -9.61 -17.63 -19.35
N ALA A 66 -8.68 -18.53 -19.63
CA ALA A 66 -8.98 -19.94 -19.89
C ALA A 66 -9.38 -20.69 -18.61
N GLU A 67 -10.33 -21.63 -18.74
CA GLU A 67 -10.90 -22.35 -17.59
C GLU A 67 -9.87 -23.13 -16.75
N LYS A 68 -8.75 -23.53 -17.35
CA LYS A 68 -7.65 -24.21 -16.65
C LYS A 68 -7.00 -23.36 -15.56
N PHE A 69 -7.14 -22.03 -15.60
CA PHE A 69 -6.67 -21.10 -14.58
C PHE A 69 -7.74 -20.78 -13.52
N HIS A 70 -8.97 -21.24 -13.71
CA HIS A 70 -10.05 -20.95 -12.78
C HIS A 70 -9.90 -21.77 -11.49
N PHE A 71 -10.19 -21.14 -10.36
CA PHE A 71 -10.22 -21.79 -9.05
C PHE A 71 -11.33 -21.22 -8.18
N LEU A 72 -11.75 -21.99 -7.17
CA LEU A 72 -12.74 -21.55 -6.20
C LEU A 72 -12.02 -20.81 -5.06
N GLY A 73 -12.25 -19.50 -4.97
CA GLY A 73 -11.67 -18.69 -3.89
C GLY A 73 -12.34 -18.97 -2.54
N ALA A 74 -11.66 -18.60 -1.45
CA ALA A 74 -12.12 -18.78 -0.07
C ALA A 74 -13.48 -18.11 0.23
N ASN A 75 -13.86 -17.11 -0.56
CA ASN A 75 -15.16 -16.44 -0.48
C ASN A 75 -16.28 -17.16 -1.27
N GLY A 76 -16.02 -18.35 -1.80
CA GLY A 76 -16.95 -19.15 -2.59
C GLY A 76 -17.18 -18.63 -4.02
N LYS A 77 -16.41 -17.64 -4.48
CA LYS A 77 -16.50 -17.14 -5.85
C LYS A 77 -15.47 -17.85 -6.73
N MET A 78 -15.86 -18.16 -7.95
CA MET A 78 -14.91 -18.56 -8.99
C MET A 78 -14.05 -17.36 -9.40
N LYS A 79 -12.74 -17.58 -9.45
CA LYS A 79 -11.73 -16.56 -9.74
C LYS A 79 -10.71 -17.10 -10.76
N THR A 80 -9.92 -16.20 -11.32
CA THR A 80 -8.73 -16.54 -12.12
C THR A 80 -7.52 -15.72 -11.66
N LEU A 81 -6.34 -16.06 -12.19
CA LEU A 81 -5.07 -15.39 -11.94
C LEU A 81 -5.10 -13.96 -12.48
N TYR A 82 -4.53 -13.00 -11.73
CA TYR A 82 -4.46 -11.59 -12.13
C TYR A 82 -3.36 -10.85 -11.37
N GLU A 83 -2.80 -9.80 -11.98
CA GLU A 83 -1.71 -8.98 -11.42
C GLU A 83 -0.56 -9.85 -10.90
N LEU A 84 -0.39 -10.02 -9.59
CA LEU A 84 0.73 -10.75 -9.00
C LEU A 84 0.84 -12.20 -9.51
N SER A 85 -0.27 -12.94 -9.51
CA SER A 85 -0.23 -14.36 -9.88
C SER A 85 -0.04 -14.57 -11.39
N GLU A 86 -0.52 -13.62 -12.19
CA GLU A 86 -0.32 -13.61 -13.64
C GLU A 86 1.14 -13.29 -14.00
N ILE A 87 1.76 -12.33 -13.30
CA ILE A 87 3.21 -12.06 -13.39
C ILE A 87 4.03 -13.32 -13.10
N ILE A 88 3.70 -14.00 -12.00
CA ILE A 88 4.41 -15.22 -11.56
C ILE A 88 4.23 -16.35 -12.57
N TYR A 89 3.01 -16.53 -13.10
CA TYR A 89 2.74 -17.50 -14.15
C TYR A 89 3.61 -17.23 -15.38
N TYR A 90 3.61 -16.01 -15.91
CA TYR A 90 4.43 -15.67 -17.08
C TYR A 90 5.92 -15.81 -16.81
N ALA A 91 6.39 -15.41 -15.63
CA ALA A 91 7.78 -15.58 -15.25
C ALA A 91 8.19 -17.06 -15.19
N LYS A 92 7.33 -17.96 -14.71
CA LYS A 92 7.54 -19.42 -14.80
C LYS A 92 7.62 -19.88 -16.26
N GLN A 93 6.67 -19.49 -17.12
CA GLN A 93 6.67 -19.88 -18.54
C GLN A 93 7.92 -19.41 -19.29
N MET A 94 8.48 -18.28 -18.86
CA MET A 94 9.72 -17.72 -19.40
C MET A 94 11.00 -18.31 -18.79
N GLY A 95 10.89 -19.26 -17.85
CA GLY A 95 12.03 -19.85 -17.15
C GLY A 95 12.73 -18.91 -16.15
N LEU A 96 12.09 -17.80 -15.78
CA LEU A 96 12.60 -16.86 -14.78
C LEU A 96 12.35 -17.35 -13.33
N ILE A 97 11.39 -18.26 -13.15
CA ILE A 97 11.11 -18.94 -11.89
C ILE A 97 11.16 -20.44 -12.14
N MET A 98 11.93 -21.15 -11.33
CA MET A 98 11.97 -22.61 -11.38
C MET A 98 10.77 -23.22 -10.66
N TYR A 99 10.31 -24.38 -11.14
CA TYR A 99 9.26 -25.16 -10.48
C TYR A 99 9.55 -25.39 -8.98
N GLY A 100 10.81 -25.67 -8.64
CA GLY A 100 11.25 -25.90 -7.26
C GLY A 100 11.03 -24.70 -6.34
N GLU A 101 11.19 -23.46 -6.84
CA GLU A 101 11.01 -22.25 -6.03
C GLU A 101 9.53 -22.06 -5.64
N LEU A 102 8.62 -22.25 -6.60
CA LEU A 102 7.18 -22.23 -6.33
C LEU A 102 6.77 -23.35 -5.40
N ARG A 103 7.35 -24.54 -5.58
CA ARG A 103 7.07 -25.70 -4.73
C ARG A 103 7.49 -25.48 -3.28
N LEU A 104 8.63 -24.83 -3.04
CA LEU A 104 9.08 -24.47 -1.69
C LEU A 104 8.08 -23.54 -0.99
N ILE A 105 7.53 -22.55 -1.70
CA ILE A 105 6.52 -21.65 -1.13
C ILE A 105 5.23 -22.42 -0.84
N TYR A 106 4.79 -23.26 -1.76
CA TYR A 106 3.60 -24.10 -1.58
C TYR A 106 3.74 -25.02 -0.35
N ASP A 107 4.84 -25.74 -0.24
CA ASP A 107 5.10 -26.65 0.88
C ASP A 107 5.25 -25.90 2.20
N PHE A 108 5.86 -24.70 2.19
CA PHE A 108 5.90 -23.82 3.36
C PHE A 108 4.50 -23.41 3.83
N LEU A 109 3.64 -22.96 2.91
CA LEU A 109 2.28 -22.53 3.24
C LEU A 109 1.40 -23.71 3.68
N GLN A 110 1.46 -24.86 3.01
CA GLN A 110 0.72 -26.06 3.41
C GLN A 110 1.03 -26.49 4.86
N ASN A 111 2.27 -26.30 5.31
CA ASN A 111 2.72 -26.66 6.65
C ASN A 111 2.60 -25.51 7.68
N TYR A 112 2.07 -24.35 7.27
CA TYR A 112 1.96 -23.19 8.14
C TYR A 112 0.88 -23.39 9.22
N LYS A 113 1.29 -23.30 10.50
CA LYS A 113 0.41 -23.52 11.67
C LYS A 113 0.30 -22.32 12.61
N ALA A 114 1.08 -21.27 12.36
CA ALA A 114 1.06 -20.08 13.22
C ALA A 114 -0.19 -19.22 12.94
N PRO A 115 -0.58 -18.32 13.86
CA PRO A 115 -1.66 -17.38 13.61
C PRO A 115 -1.36 -16.46 12.43
N PHE A 116 -2.34 -16.17 11.56
CA PHE A 116 -2.18 -15.19 10.49
C PHE A 116 -1.96 -13.76 11.01
N LEU A 117 -1.37 -12.89 10.19
CA LEU A 117 -1.06 -11.51 10.58
C LEU A 117 -2.31 -10.71 10.99
N GLU A 118 -3.46 -10.94 10.34
CA GLU A 118 -4.73 -10.32 10.73
C GLU A 118 -5.14 -10.60 12.19
N LYS A 119 -4.68 -11.73 12.76
CA LYS A 119 -4.97 -12.13 14.15
C LYS A 119 -3.90 -11.67 15.14
N GLN A 120 -2.73 -11.27 14.65
CA GLN A 120 -1.62 -10.82 15.50
C GLN A 120 -1.63 -9.29 15.65
N TYR A 121 -2.05 -8.58 14.61
CA TYR A 121 -1.99 -7.12 14.54
C TYR A 121 -3.38 -6.53 14.35
N PHE A 122 -3.96 -6.05 15.44
CA PHE A 122 -5.29 -5.43 15.45
C PHE A 122 -5.19 -3.91 15.62
N PRO A 123 -6.03 -3.13 14.92
CA PRO A 123 -6.23 -1.73 15.24
C PRO A 123 -6.63 -1.57 16.71
N SER A 124 -6.07 -0.56 17.35
CA SER A 124 -6.36 -0.27 18.75
C SER A 124 -6.65 1.21 18.94
N ARG A 125 -7.61 1.51 19.82
CA ARG A 125 -7.87 2.85 20.29
C ARG A 125 -7.12 3.04 21.61
N LYS A 126 -6.15 3.94 21.63
CA LYS A 126 -5.47 4.31 22.88
C LYS A 126 -6.24 5.46 23.56
N PRO A 127 -6.46 5.40 24.90
CA PRO A 127 -7.07 6.50 25.64
C PRO A 127 -6.06 7.65 25.80
N HIS A 128 -6.40 8.86 26.21
CA HIS A 128 -7.52 9.77 25.92
C HIS A 128 -6.87 11.13 26.25
N ILE A 129 -6.77 12.03 25.28
CA ILE A 129 -6.37 13.41 25.55
C ILE A 129 -7.66 14.17 25.82
N ARG A 130 -7.84 14.68 27.04
CA ARG A 130 -8.97 15.56 27.32
C ARG A 130 -8.50 17.00 27.22
N ILE A 131 -9.19 17.77 26.39
CA ILE A 131 -8.98 19.22 26.33
C ILE A 131 -10.04 19.86 27.21
N GLN A 132 -9.59 20.49 28.30
CA GLN A 132 -10.46 21.20 29.23
C GLN A 132 -10.18 22.69 29.15
N GLN A 133 -11.24 23.50 29.15
CA GLN A 133 -11.09 24.94 29.33
C GLN A 133 -10.56 25.19 30.74
N SER A 134 -9.49 25.97 30.83
CA SER A 134 -8.96 26.45 32.09
C SER A 134 -10.03 27.24 32.85
N PRO A 135 -10.14 27.07 34.18
CA PRO A 135 -11.00 27.93 35.00
C PRO A 135 -10.47 29.39 35.05
N TYR A 136 -9.26 29.64 34.53
CA TYR A 136 -8.64 30.94 34.45
C TYR A 136 -8.48 31.35 32.98
N ASN A 137 -8.60 32.65 32.70
CA ASN A 137 -8.23 33.22 31.41
C ASN A 137 -6.73 33.54 31.37
N ASP A 138 -6.17 33.69 30.16
CA ASP A 138 -4.79 34.13 29.99
C ASP A 138 -4.61 35.61 30.42
N TYR A 139 -3.38 36.12 30.36
CA TYR A 139 -3.08 37.52 30.70
C TYR A 139 -3.88 38.55 29.88
N ASN A 140 -4.40 38.15 28.72
CA ASN A 140 -5.23 38.96 27.83
C ASN A 140 -6.73 38.66 27.97
N HIS A 141 -7.15 37.98 29.04
CA HIS A 141 -8.54 37.62 29.34
C HIS A 141 -9.19 36.67 28.31
N ARG A 142 -8.38 35.90 27.58
CA ARG A 142 -8.86 34.89 26.64
C ARG A 142 -9.02 33.54 27.36
N PRO A 143 -10.09 32.78 27.09
CA PRO A 143 -10.18 31.41 27.56
C PRO A 143 -9.04 30.60 26.95
N PHE A 144 -8.32 29.85 27.77
CA PHE A 144 -7.29 28.92 27.30
C PHE A 144 -7.62 27.50 27.74
N TYR A 145 -7.02 26.51 27.06
CA TYR A 145 -7.30 25.10 27.29
C TYR A 145 -6.04 24.37 27.72
N TYR A 146 -6.17 23.35 28.58
CA TYR A 146 -5.07 22.45 28.93
C TYR A 146 -5.37 21.01 28.50
N ILE A 147 -4.29 20.26 28.26
CA ILE A 147 -4.31 18.85 27.89
C ILE A 147 -4.15 18.03 29.17
N ASP A 148 -5.15 17.23 29.52
CA ASP A 148 -5.05 16.21 30.56
C ASP A 148 -4.71 14.85 29.94
N PHE A 149 -3.59 14.27 30.36
CA PHE A 149 -3.20 12.92 30.02
C PHE A 149 -3.52 12.00 31.21
N ASN A 150 -4.50 11.09 31.03
CA ASN A 150 -4.80 10.03 32.00
C ASN A 150 -5.06 10.52 33.44
N ASN A 151 -5.87 11.57 33.63
CA ASN A 151 -6.18 12.17 34.96
C ASN A 151 -4.93 12.63 35.74
N ARG A 152 -3.85 12.96 35.04
CA ARG A 152 -2.66 13.58 35.63
C ARG A 152 -2.42 14.89 34.91
N VAL A 153 -2.83 15.98 35.57
CA VAL A 153 -2.40 17.33 35.20
C VAL A 153 -0.88 17.36 35.31
N GLN A 154 -0.19 17.30 34.17
CA GLN A 154 1.23 17.59 34.11
C GLN A 154 1.40 19.10 34.02
N ASN A 155 2.06 19.68 35.02
CA ASN A 155 2.29 21.13 35.13
C ASN A 155 3.24 21.71 34.05
N SER A 156 3.67 20.91 33.07
CA SER A 156 4.69 21.30 32.09
C SER A 156 4.54 20.58 30.74
N VAL A 157 3.33 20.53 30.18
CA VAL A 157 3.13 20.08 28.80
C VAL A 157 3.27 21.28 27.86
N PRO A 158 3.97 21.16 26.71
CA PRO A 158 4.00 22.19 25.69
C PRO A 158 2.58 22.53 25.21
N HIS A 159 2.22 23.80 25.30
CA HIS A 159 0.94 24.33 24.90
C HIS A 159 0.74 24.18 23.38
N MET A 160 -0.31 23.49 22.95
CA MET A 160 -0.74 23.49 21.55
C MET A 160 -1.97 24.36 21.43
N ASP A 161 -1.82 25.52 20.80
CA ASP A 161 -2.90 26.46 20.56
C ASP A 161 -3.78 25.95 19.41
N LEU A 162 -4.92 25.32 19.73
CA LEU A 162 -5.91 24.85 18.75
C LEU A 162 -6.76 26.00 18.19
N HIS A 163 -6.48 27.25 18.55
CA HIS A 163 -7.37 28.39 18.31
C HIS A 163 -7.30 29.04 16.93
N ASN A 164 -6.73 28.38 15.92
CA ASN A 164 -6.81 28.88 14.56
C ASN A 164 -8.18 28.52 13.93
N GLN A 165 -9.11 29.48 13.99
CA GLN A 165 -10.33 29.65 13.16
C GLN A 165 -11.72 29.27 13.74
N LEU A 166 -11.99 29.46 15.04
CA LEU A 166 -13.39 29.49 15.52
C LEU A 166 -13.78 30.91 15.97
N PRO A 167 -14.80 31.54 15.35
CA PRO A 167 -15.29 32.84 15.80
C PRO A 167 -15.91 32.71 17.20
N PHE A 168 -15.54 33.65 18.06
CA PHE A 168 -16.05 33.85 19.41
C PHE A 168 -17.59 33.80 19.45
N ASN A 169 -18.17 32.84 20.18
CA ASN A 169 -19.25 33.09 21.15
C ASN A 169 -19.90 31.86 21.82
N ASP A 170 -19.53 30.61 21.50
CA ASP A 170 -20.17 29.48 22.17
C ASP A 170 -19.31 28.87 23.29
N SER A 171 -19.55 29.35 24.51
CA SER A 171 -19.05 28.77 25.73
C SER A 171 -19.77 27.44 25.99
N ARG A 172 -19.15 26.30 25.59
CA ARG A 172 -19.26 24.94 26.20
C ARG A 172 -18.78 23.77 25.30
N LEU A 173 -17.80 23.95 24.43
CA LEU A 173 -17.30 22.84 23.62
C LEU A 173 -16.24 22.02 24.40
N TYR A 174 -16.62 20.81 24.80
CA TYR A 174 -15.72 19.80 25.37
C TYR A 174 -15.47 18.71 24.32
N TYR A 175 -14.21 18.36 24.09
CA TYR A 175 -13.83 17.28 23.17
C TYR A 175 -12.99 16.24 23.91
N ASP A 176 -13.41 14.99 23.77
CA ASP A 176 -12.60 13.83 24.12
C ASP A 176 -11.83 13.38 22.86
N ILE A 177 -10.51 13.49 22.89
CA ILE A 177 -9.65 13.11 21.77
C ILE A 177 -9.17 11.68 21.98
N TYR A 178 -9.40 10.85 20.98
CA TYR A 178 -8.94 9.47 20.91
C TYR A 178 -7.96 9.30 19.75
N ALA A 179 -6.93 8.47 19.95
CA ALA A 179 -6.01 8.09 18.89
C ALA A 179 -6.31 6.65 18.44
N ASP A 180 -6.79 6.52 17.20
CA ASP A 180 -6.92 5.23 16.55
C ASP A 180 -5.58 4.86 15.89
N THR A 181 -5.05 3.69 16.24
CA THR A 181 -3.80 3.17 15.70
C THR A 181 -4.08 2.02 14.76
N TYR A 182 -3.48 2.07 13.57
CA TYR A 182 -3.58 1.04 12.54
C TYR A 182 -2.20 0.46 12.28
N PRO A 183 -1.94 -0.81 12.64
CA PRO A 183 -0.65 -1.43 12.39
C PRO A 183 -0.29 -1.45 10.90
N THR A 184 0.94 -1.04 10.60
CA THR A 184 1.57 -1.23 9.29
C THR A 184 2.86 -1.99 9.49
N LEU A 185 2.99 -3.13 8.81
CA LEU A 185 4.22 -3.91 8.77
C LEU A 185 4.97 -3.54 7.50
N ILE A 186 6.27 -3.29 7.63
CA ILE A 186 7.14 -2.95 6.51
C ILE A 186 8.17 -4.07 6.38
N TYR A 187 8.15 -4.75 5.23
CA TYR A 187 9.17 -5.70 4.84
C TYR A 187 10.12 -5.03 3.83
N PRO A 188 11.32 -4.59 4.27
CA PRO A 188 12.31 -4.05 3.36
C PRO A 188 12.91 -5.18 2.53
N PHE A 189 12.65 -5.17 1.22
CA PHE A 189 13.18 -6.18 0.30
C PHE A 189 14.57 -5.80 -0.20
N SER A 190 14.78 -4.52 -0.50
CA SER A 190 16.06 -3.91 -0.85
C SER A 190 16.12 -2.48 -0.31
N ASP A 191 17.21 -1.76 -0.56
CA ASP A 191 17.35 -0.36 -0.15
C ASP A 191 16.23 0.55 -0.69
N ASN A 192 15.65 0.21 -1.85
CA ASN A 192 14.66 1.03 -2.54
C ASN A 192 13.31 0.31 -2.75
N HIS A 193 13.20 -0.98 -2.43
CA HIS A 193 11.96 -1.75 -2.52
C HIS A 193 11.46 -2.19 -1.16
N CYS A 194 10.17 -1.97 -0.89
CA CYS A 194 9.53 -2.53 0.29
C CYS A 194 8.12 -3.04 0.00
N ILE A 195 7.68 -4.00 0.81
CA ILE A 195 6.33 -4.52 0.85
C ILE A 195 5.70 -4.04 2.15
N GLU A 196 4.60 -3.29 2.05
CA GLU A 196 3.87 -2.78 3.20
C GLU A 196 2.56 -3.54 3.37
N VAL A 197 2.27 -3.94 4.60
CA VAL A 197 0.98 -4.56 4.95
C VAL A 197 0.32 -3.68 6.00
N THR A 198 -0.73 -2.95 5.59
CA THR A 198 -1.52 -2.11 6.50
C THR A 198 -2.82 -2.79 6.87
N MET A 199 -3.10 -2.86 8.17
CA MET A 199 -4.37 -3.34 8.69
C MET A 199 -5.41 -2.22 8.60
N LYS A 200 -6.45 -2.40 7.78
CA LYS A 200 -7.52 -1.40 7.63
C LYS A 200 -8.89 -2.02 7.91
N PRO A 201 -9.88 -1.26 8.41
CA PRO A 201 -11.27 -1.71 8.44
C PRO A 201 -11.75 -1.96 7.02
N GLN A 202 -12.50 -3.04 6.81
CA GLN A 202 -13.12 -3.34 5.53
C GLN A 202 -14.15 -2.26 5.18
N GLN A 203 -14.15 -1.80 3.93
CA GLN A 203 -15.17 -0.86 3.46
C GLN A 203 -16.55 -1.57 3.50
N TYR A 204 -17.49 -1.02 4.27
CA TYR A 204 -18.83 -1.58 4.50
C TYR A 204 -18.87 -2.95 5.22
N GLY A 205 -17.82 -3.32 5.95
CA GLY A 205 -17.76 -4.55 6.76
C GLY A 205 -17.31 -4.30 8.20
N SER A 206 -17.52 -5.28 9.08
CA SER A 206 -17.07 -5.24 10.48
C SER A 206 -15.68 -5.86 10.69
N LYS A 207 -15.07 -6.41 9.63
CA LYS A 207 -13.79 -7.11 9.69
C LYS A 207 -12.64 -6.16 9.38
N ILE A 208 -11.45 -6.54 9.85
CA ILE A 208 -10.19 -5.94 9.43
C ILE A 208 -9.72 -6.68 8.19
N GLN A 209 -9.14 -5.93 7.27
CA GLN A 209 -8.55 -6.43 6.05
C GLN A 209 -7.08 -6.00 6.01
N PRO A 210 -6.14 -6.96 5.94
CA PRO A 210 -4.76 -6.67 5.62
C PRO A 210 -4.65 -6.27 4.14
N MET A 211 -4.04 -5.11 3.88
CA MET A 211 -3.83 -4.57 2.54
C MET A 211 -2.34 -4.53 2.25
N LEU A 212 -1.92 -5.23 1.21
CA LEU A 212 -0.53 -5.27 0.77
C LEU A 212 -0.28 -4.20 -0.30
N TYR A 213 0.82 -3.47 -0.15
CA TYR A 213 1.31 -2.49 -1.10
C TYR A 213 2.76 -2.82 -1.46
N TYR A 214 3.07 -2.82 -2.76
CA TYR A 214 4.42 -2.84 -3.26
C TYR A 214 4.90 -1.40 -3.49
N CYS A 215 5.97 -1.02 -2.82
CA CYS A 215 6.53 0.33 -2.88
C CYS A 215 7.94 0.31 -3.50
N PHE A 216 8.15 1.15 -4.51
CA PHE A 216 9.43 1.25 -5.23
C PHE A 216 9.63 2.67 -5.80
N PRO A 217 10.87 3.13 -6.04
CA PRO A 217 11.14 4.51 -6.45
C PRO A 217 10.63 4.76 -7.87
N ILE A 218 10.27 6.01 -8.15
CA ILE A 218 9.79 6.38 -9.48
C ILE A 218 10.85 6.21 -10.57
N THR A 219 12.13 6.15 -10.19
CA THR A 219 13.28 5.95 -11.08
C THR A 219 13.41 4.52 -11.61
N ASP A 220 12.61 3.58 -11.11
CA ASP A 220 12.57 2.22 -11.66
C ASP A 220 11.67 2.11 -12.90
N LEU A 221 10.92 3.17 -13.19
CA LEU A 221 10.03 3.21 -14.34
C LEU A 221 10.80 3.56 -15.61
N MET A 222 10.29 3.08 -16.73
CA MET A 222 10.76 3.35 -18.08
C MET A 222 9.67 4.02 -18.91
N PRO A 223 10.02 4.82 -19.93
CA PRO A 223 9.03 5.41 -20.81
C PRO A 223 8.34 4.34 -21.67
N GLU A 224 7.09 4.56 -22.03
CA GLU A 224 6.25 3.59 -22.78
C GLU A 224 6.74 3.35 -24.24
N TYR A 225 7.53 4.27 -24.80
CA TYR A 225 7.87 4.28 -26.24
C TYR A 225 9.38 4.35 -26.50
N TYR A 226 10.11 3.22 -26.42
CA TYR A 226 11.55 3.06 -26.78
C TYR A 226 12.47 4.26 -26.50
N SER A 227 12.09 5.08 -25.53
CA SER A 227 12.74 6.33 -25.22
C SER A 227 13.79 6.00 -24.19
N PRO A 228 14.93 6.69 -24.20
CA PRO A 228 15.98 6.37 -23.26
C PRO A 228 15.48 6.69 -21.84
N GLN A 229 15.69 5.76 -20.91
CA GLN A 229 15.38 5.96 -19.49
C GLN A 229 16.13 7.16 -18.90
N TYR A 230 17.30 7.47 -19.46
CA TYR A 230 18.12 8.61 -19.12
C TYR A 230 18.24 9.56 -20.29
N ILE A 231 18.04 10.85 -20.03
CA ILE A 231 18.22 11.93 -21.00
C ILE A 231 19.42 12.77 -20.60
N ILE A 232 20.12 13.34 -21.60
CA ILE A 232 21.22 14.26 -21.37
C ILE A 232 20.66 15.68 -21.44
N GLU A 233 20.75 16.41 -20.34
CA GLU A 233 20.40 17.82 -20.28
C GLU A 233 21.57 18.60 -19.69
N ASN A 234 22.03 19.65 -20.38
CA ASN A 234 23.18 20.45 -19.98
C ASN A 234 24.46 19.62 -19.70
N GLY A 235 24.65 18.51 -20.42
CA GLY A 235 25.78 17.60 -20.24
C GLY A 235 25.65 16.63 -19.05
N ILE A 236 24.52 16.63 -18.34
CA ILE A 236 24.25 15.76 -17.19
C ILE A 236 23.22 14.71 -17.59
N SER A 237 23.53 13.44 -17.31
CA SER A 237 22.56 12.33 -17.46
C SER A 237 21.57 12.37 -16.30
N LYS A 238 20.27 12.44 -16.62
CA LYS A 238 19.19 12.41 -15.63
C LYS A 238 18.08 11.45 -16.05
N HIS A 239 17.39 10.87 -15.07
CA HIS A 239 16.25 10.01 -15.33
C HIS A 239 15.11 10.81 -15.98
N TYR A 240 14.43 10.23 -16.99
CA TYR A 240 13.47 10.94 -17.85
C TYR A 240 12.24 11.51 -17.11
N LEU A 241 11.92 11.00 -15.93
CA LEU A 241 10.84 11.54 -15.09
C LEU A 241 11.29 12.72 -14.22
N LEU A 242 12.57 12.84 -13.87
CA LEU A 242 13.01 13.82 -12.88
C LEU A 242 12.92 15.26 -13.42
N ASP A 243 12.52 16.17 -12.53
CA ASP A 243 12.38 17.61 -12.76
C ASP A 243 11.32 18.01 -13.81
N ARG A 244 10.38 17.12 -14.11
CA ARG A 244 9.19 17.45 -14.90
C ARG A 244 7.90 17.00 -14.21
N GLN A 245 6.79 17.56 -14.68
CA GLN A 245 5.45 17.15 -14.28
C GLN A 245 4.97 15.99 -15.17
N ALA A 246 3.96 15.28 -14.68
CA ALA A 246 3.27 14.27 -15.47
C ALA A 246 2.36 14.90 -16.54
N ASP A 247 2.32 14.27 -17.71
CA ASP A 247 1.38 14.59 -18.77
C ASP A 247 -0.02 14.02 -18.45
N GLU A 248 -1.04 14.46 -19.21
CA GLU A 248 -2.39 13.96 -19.00
C GLU A 248 -2.50 12.46 -19.33
N LYS A 249 -2.98 11.67 -18.36
CA LYS A 249 -3.13 10.21 -18.46
C LYS A 249 -1.80 9.51 -18.78
N GLU A 250 -0.69 10.11 -18.35
CA GLU A 250 0.63 9.52 -18.56
C GLU A 250 0.76 8.17 -17.85
N HIS A 251 1.33 7.20 -18.56
CA HIS A 251 1.75 5.91 -18.04
C HIS A 251 3.26 5.77 -18.16
N ALA A 252 3.82 4.94 -17.30
CA ALA A 252 5.21 4.51 -17.40
C ALA A 252 5.31 3.01 -17.14
N LEU A 253 6.30 2.37 -17.74
CA LEU A 253 6.48 0.92 -17.69
C LEU A 253 7.35 0.55 -16.49
N LEU A 254 6.87 -0.39 -15.68
CA LEU A 254 7.72 -1.13 -14.75
C LEU A 254 8.25 -2.38 -15.46
N THR A 255 9.57 -2.45 -15.61
CA THR A 255 10.23 -3.65 -16.13
C THR A 255 10.61 -4.57 -14.99
N ILE A 256 10.08 -5.79 -14.99
CA ILE A 256 10.37 -6.78 -13.95
C ILE A 256 11.75 -7.38 -14.17
N ASN A 257 12.72 -6.85 -13.41
CA ASN A 257 14.10 -7.32 -13.41
C ASN A 257 14.40 -8.31 -12.28
N ASN A 258 13.63 -8.25 -11.19
CA ASN A 258 13.80 -9.13 -10.05
C ASN A 258 12.47 -9.80 -9.71
N ILE A 259 12.35 -11.09 -10.03
CA ILE A 259 11.12 -11.85 -9.79
C ILE A 259 10.95 -12.29 -8.33
N SER A 260 12.05 -12.36 -7.57
CA SER A 260 12.03 -12.87 -6.19
C SER A 260 11.17 -12.02 -5.24
N ILE A 261 11.06 -10.70 -5.49
CA ILE A 261 10.13 -9.85 -4.72
C ILE A 261 8.67 -10.24 -4.93
N PHE A 262 8.29 -10.69 -6.13
CA PHE A 262 6.94 -11.15 -6.42
C PHE A 262 6.64 -12.49 -5.74
N LEU A 263 7.64 -13.37 -5.67
CA LEU A 263 7.55 -14.61 -4.89
C LEU A 263 7.38 -14.32 -3.39
N GLU A 264 8.15 -13.38 -2.84
CA GLU A 264 7.99 -12.96 -1.43
C GLU A 264 6.63 -12.30 -1.19
N MET A 265 6.14 -11.45 -2.10
CA MET A 265 4.77 -10.91 -2.01
C MET A 265 3.72 -12.01 -1.98
N LEU A 266 3.82 -13.03 -2.84
CA LEU A 266 2.88 -14.14 -2.88
C LEU A 266 2.88 -14.93 -1.56
N LYS A 267 4.09 -15.18 -1.03
CA LYS A 267 4.26 -15.81 0.29
C LYS A 267 3.64 -14.95 1.40
N ILE A 268 3.88 -13.64 1.43
CA ILE A 268 3.30 -12.72 2.41
C ILE A 268 1.77 -12.72 2.31
N PHE A 269 1.19 -12.69 1.11
CA PHE A 269 -0.26 -12.85 0.90
C PHE A 269 -0.78 -14.11 1.61
N GLY A 270 -0.10 -15.24 1.44
CA GLY A 270 -0.45 -16.49 2.11
C GLY A 270 -0.40 -16.46 3.64
N LEU A 271 0.21 -15.43 4.25
CA LEU A 271 0.33 -15.24 5.70
C LEU A 271 -0.64 -14.17 6.25
N LEU A 272 -1.33 -13.42 5.38
CA LEU A 272 -2.15 -12.29 5.79
C LEU A 272 -3.41 -12.71 6.56
N SER A 273 -4.15 -13.68 6.01
CA SER A 273 -5.42 -14.17 6.56
C SER A 273 -5.68 -15.61 6.13
N GLN A 274 -6.62 -16.29 6.79
CA GLN A 274 -7.06 -17.63 6.37
C GLN A 274 -7.60 -17.63 4.93
N ALA A 275 -8.30 -16.56 4.54
CA ALA A 275 -8.88 -16.45 3.20
C ALA A 275 -7.80 -16.26 2.13
N HIS A 276 -6.83 -15.36 2.38
CA HIS A 276 -5.69 -15.17 1.47
C HIS A 276 -4.84 -16.44 1.38
N HIS A 277 -4.64 -17.14 2.50
CA HIS A 277 -3.92 -18.41 2.54
C HIS A 277 -4.50 -19.45 1.59
N GLN A 278 -5.81 -19.70 1.68
CA GLN A 278 -6.50 -20.64 0.81
C GLN A 278 -6.44 -20.22 -0.66
N ASP A 279 -6.67 -18.94 -0.95
CA ASP A 279 -6.58 -18.43 -2.32
C ASP A 279 -5.16 -18.63 -2.91
N VAL A 280 -4.11 -18.30 -2.15
CA VAL A 280 -2.71 -18.45 -2.60
C VAL A 280 -2.33 -19.91 -2.84
N LEU A 281 -2.79 -20.85 -2.00
CA LEU A 281 -2.56 -22.27 -2.22
C LEU A 281 -3.18 -22.74 -3.54
N HIS A 282 -4.43 -22.40 -3.82
CA HIS A 282 -5.07 -22.74 -5.09
C HIS A 282 -4.38 -22.08 -6.29
N ILE A 283 -3.92 -20.84 -6.14
CA ILE A 283 -3.13 -20.15 -7.17
C ILE A 283 -1.83 -20.90 -7.47
N LEU A 284 -1.10 -21.29 -6.43
CA LEU A 284 0.13 -22.06 -6.57
C LEU A 284 -0.14 -23.41 -7.24
N GLU A 285 -1.21 -24.11 -6.89
CA GLU A 285 -1.63 -25.34 -7.58
C GLU A 285 -1.84 -25.08 -9.08
N LYS A 286 -2.60 -24.03 -9.45
CA LYS A 286 -2.84 -23.68 -10.86
C LYS A 286 -1.60 -23.32 -11.64
N ILE A 287 -0.66 -22.61 -11.00
CA ILE A 287 0.62 -22.27 -11.63
C ILE A 287 1.55 -23.48 -11.70
N LEU A 288 1.50 -24.42 -10.74
CA LEU A 288 2.34 -25.63 -10.78
C LEU A 288 1.82 -26.63 -11.83
N GLU A 289 0.51 -26.73 -12.01
CA GLU A 289 -0.15 -27.57 -13.02
C GLU A 289 0.09 -27.11 -14.47
N ASN A 290 0.32 -25.81 -14.71
CA ASN A 290 0.42 -25.19 -16.04
C ASN A 290 1.75 -24.49 -16.27
#